data_AF-A0A7X3ZTK2-F1
#
_entry.id   AF-A0A7X3ZTK2-F1
#
_cell.length_a   1.000
_cell.length_b   1.000
_cell.length_c   1.000
_cell.angle_alpha   90.00
_cell.angle_beta   90.00
_cell.angle_gamma   90.00
#
_symmetry.space_group_name_H-M   'P 1'
#
loop_
_entity.id
_entity.type
_entity.pdbx_description
1 polymer ?
#
loop_
_entity_poly.entity_id
_entity_poly.type
_entity_poly.pdbx_seq_one_letter_code
_entity_poly.pdbx_strand_id
1 'polypeptide(L)'
;MRVAERKHVRQLHPDLLGKTRIPCISDDHDLHVGQYNGEDAMQIAVAEAKAQFARLIRRAEAGEAIELTRYGRPVARIVGASRPAGRSLIGAMEGAFTLPNDMFQGDDEIAGMFERSTGS
;
A
#
# COMPACT_ATOMS: atom_id res chain seq x y z
N MET A 1 51.52 -24.94 12.41
CA MET A 1 50.30 -25.46 13.07
C MET A 1 49.22 -24.40 12.90
N ARG A 2 48.45 -24.48 11.80
CA ARG A 2 47.40 -23.51 11.45
C ARG A 2 46.05 -24.16 11.77
N VAL A 3 45.30 -23.59 12.69
CA VAL A 3 43.90 -24.00 12.93
C VAL A 3 43.04 -22.78 12.68
N ALA A 4 42.23 -22.91 11.63
CA ALA A 4 41.40 -21.89 11.03
C ALA A 4 40.21 -21.50 11.92
N GLU A 5 39.92 -20.20 11.91
CA GLU A 5 38.70 -19.60 12.46
C GLU A 5 37.45 -20.24 11.83
N ARG A 6 36.64 -20.90 12.65
CA ARG A 6 35.31 -21.37 12.26
C ARG A 6 34.32 -20.22 12.37
N LYS A 7 34.02 -19.59 11.23
CA LYS A 7 32.85 -18.70 11.06
C LYS A 7 31.58 -19.44 11.49
N HIS A 8 30.99 -19.02 12.60
CA HIS A 8 29.65 -19.45 12.99
C HIS A 8 28.64 -18.72 12.10
N VAL A 9 28.25 -19.39 11.01
CA VAL A 9 27.14 -19.02 10.14
C VAL A 9 25.87 -19.05 10.99
N ARG A 10 25.37 -17.87 11.37
CA ARG A 10 24.02 -17.76 11.95
C ARG A 10 23.03 -18.14 10.87
N GLN A 11 22.18 -19.08 11.24
CA GLN A 11 21.24 -19.80 10.41
C GLN A 11 20.32 -18.82 9.66
N LEU A 12 20.34 -18.90 8.33
CA LEU A 12 19.31 -18.31 7.47
C LEU A 12 18.08 -19.20 7.56
N HIS A 13 16.99 -18.65 8.07
CA HIS A 13 15.67 -19.27 8.03
C HIS A 13 15.26 -19.44 6.55
N PRO A 14 14.89 -20.65 6.11
CA PRO A 14 14.22 -20.82 4.83
C PRO A 14 12.74 -20.42 4.97
N ASP A 15 12.13 -20.09 3.84
CA ASP A 15 10.68 -19.99 3.62
C ASP A 15 9.99 -18.65 3.89
N LEU A 16 10.19 -17.69 2.98
CA LEU A 16 9.13 -16.71 2.66
C LEU A 16 8.98 -16.53 1.14
N LEU A 17 7.90 -17.15 0.64
CA LEU A 17 7.17 -16.82 -0.58
C LEU A 17 7.82 -17.13 -1.95
N GLY A 18 7.90 -18.42 -2.27
CA GLY A 18 7.35 -18.88 -3.53
C GLY A 18 5.84 -19.08 -3.36
N LYS A 19 4.99 -18.16 -3.84
CA LYS A 19 3.52 -18.31 -3.97
C LYS A 19 2.85 -17.11 -4.67
N THR A 20 3.21 -16.86 -5.92
CA THR A 20 2.25 -16.34 -6.90
C THR A 20 2.56 -16.99 -8.24
N ARG A 21 2.32 -18.30 -8.27
CA ARG A 21 2.08 -18.98 -9.55
C ARG A 21 0.77 -18.39 -10.06
N ILE A 22 0.84 -17.58 -11.11
CA ILE A 22 -0.32 -17.28 -11.94
C ILE A 22 -0.72 -18.63 -12.56
N PRO A 23 -1.89 -19.21 -12.24
CA PRO A 23 -2.30 -20.41 -12.95
C PRO A 23 -2.55 -20.02 -14.41
N CYS A 24 -1.84 -20.68 -15.32
CA CYS A 24 -2.29 -20.82 -16.70
C CYS A 24 -3.67 -21.50 -16.63
N ILE A 25 -4.73 -20.75 -16.87
CA ILE A 25 -6.08 -21.29 -17.00
C ILE A 25 -6.11 -22.06 -18.30
N SER A 26 -6.24 -23.38 -18.19
CA SER A 26 -6.54 -24.25 -19.32
C SER A 26 -7.83 -23.81 -19.98
N ASP A 27 -7.74 -23.57 -21.29
CA ASP A 27 -8.88 -23.38 -22.19
C ASP A 27 -9.67 -24.69 -22.29
N ASP A 28 -10.60 -24.91 -21.36
CA ASP A 28 -11.67 -25.90 -21.55
C ASP A 28 -12.95 -25.17 -21.96
N HIS A 29 -13.27 -25.35 -23.24
CA HIS A 29 -14.52 -24.95 -23.86
C HIS A 29 -15.67 -25.72 -23.21
N ASP A 30 -16.49 -25.03 -22.41
CA ASP A 30 -17.88 -25.43 -22.29
C ASP A 30 -18.82 -24.22 -22.30
N LEU A 31 -19.85 -24.37 -23.13
CA LEU A 31 -20.86 -23.38 -23.44
C LEU A 31 -21.85 -23.31 -22.28
N HIS A 32 -21.65 -22.35 -21.38
CA HIS A 32 -22.75 -21.79 -20.60
C HIS A 32 -22.65 -20.27 -20.64
N VAL A 33 -23.54 -19.66 -21.42
CA VAL A 33 -23.86 -18.23 -21.37
C VAL A 33 -24.67 -18.00 -20.09
N GLY A 34 -24.01 -18.16 -18.94
CA GLY A 34 -24.54 -17.81 -17.64
C GLY A 34 -24.20 -16.35 -17.38
N GLN A 35 -25.21 -15.53 -17.14
CA GLN A 35 -25.06 -14.15 -16.71
C GLN A 35 -24.36 -14.14 -15.35
N TYR A 36 -23.04 -13.93 -15.32
CA TYR A 36 -22.30 -13.62 -14.09
C TYR A 36 -22.62 -12.18 -13.69
N ASN A 37 -23.79 -12.00 -13.10
CA ASN A 37 -24.09 -10.83 -12.29
C ASN A 37 -23.17 -10.93 -11.07
N GLY A 38 -22.00 -10.33 -11.16
CA GLY A 38 -21.32 -9.75 -10.01
C GLY A 38 -21.85 -8.34 -9.90
N GLU A 39 -22.90 -8.20 -9.12
CA GLU A 39 -23.63 -6.95 -8.89
C GLU A 39 -22.65 -5.80 -8.56
N ASP A 40 -22.72 -4.70 -9.35
CA ASP A 40 -21.92 -3.46 -9.30
C ASP A 40 -20.57 -3.37 -10.04
N ALA A 41 -20.22 -4.30 -10.93
CA ALA A 41 -19.06 -4.10 -11.82
C ALA A 41 -19.49 -3.67 -13.23
N MET A 42 -19.13 -2.44 -13.64
CA MET A 42 -19.41 -1.94 -14.99
C MET A 42 -18.56 -2.71 -16.02
N GLN A 43 -19.22 -3.36 -16.97
CA GLN A 43 -18.58 -4.16 -18.03
C GLN A 43 -18.36 -3.34 -19.32
N ILE A 44 -17.12 -3.31 -19.81
CA ILE A 44 -16.77 -2.59 -21.05
C ILE A 44 -15.94 -3.48 -21.99
N ALA A 45 -16.28 -3.49 -23.28
CA ALA A 45 -15.50 -4.21 -24.27
C ALA A 45 -14.10 -3.61 -24.44
N VAL A 46 -13.06 -4.43 -24.60
CA VAL A 46 -11.67 -3.97 -24.79
C VAL A 46 -11.53 -2.99 -25.97
N ALA A 47 -12.29 -3.20 -27.04
CA ALA A 47 -12.31 -2.30 -28.21
C ALA A 47 -12.81 -0.90 -27.84
N GLU A 48 -13.85 -0.83 -27.02
CA GLU A 48 -14.42 0.41 -26.51
C GLU A 48 -13.51 1.06 -25.47
N ALA A 49 -12.92 0.26 -24.58
CA ALA A 49 -12.01 0.72 -23.54
C ALA A 49 -10.77 1.43 -24.10
N LYS A 50 -10.24 0.97 -25.26
CA LYS A 50 -9.07 1.60 -25.90
C LYS A 50 -9.30 3.07 -26.25
N ALA A 51 -10.51 3.45 -26.66
CA ALA A 51 -10.84 4.81 -27.05
C ALA A 51 -10.98 5.76 -25.85
N GLN A 52 -11.49 5.24 -24.72
CA GLN A 52 -11.83 6.04 -23.54
C GLN A 52 -11.05 5.64 -22.28
N PHE A 53 -9.88 5.02 -22.45
CA PHE A 53 -9.07 4.47 -21.36
C PHE A 53 -8.78 5.48 -20.25
N ALA A 54 -8.40 6.71 -20.62
CA ALA A 54 -8.15 7.79 -19.65
C ALA A 54 -9.37 8.16 -18.80
N ARG A 55 -10.59 7.98 -19.31
CA ARG A 55 -11.83 8.18 -18.54
C ARG A 55 -12.08 7.01 -17.59
N LEU A 56 -11.79 5.77 -18.03
CA LEU A 56 -11.93 4.57 -17.20
C LEU A 56 -10.95 4.58 -16.02
N ILE A 57 -9.72 5.03 -16.23
CA ILE A 57 -8.74 5.18 -15.14
C ILE A 57 -9.24 6.15 -14.07
N ARG A 58 -9.75 7.33 -14.45
CA ARG A 58 -10.28 8.30 -13.48
C ARG A 58 -11.44 7.74 -12.65
N ARG A 59 -12.29 6.91 -13.26
CA ARG A 59 -13.38 6.21 -12.56
C ARG A 59 -12.83 5.14 -11.62
N ALA A 60 -11.83 4.39 -12.06
CA ALA A 60 -11.16 3.40 -11.23
C ALA A 60 -10.43 4.04 -10.03
N GLU A 61 -9.81 5.19 -10.21
CA GLU A 61 -9.20 5.99 -9.14
C GLU A 61 -10.23 6.49 -8.13
N ALA A 62 -11.47 6.77 -8.56
CA ALA A 62 -12.58 7.12 -7.67
C ALA A 62 -13.10 5.92 -6.85
N GLY A 63 -12.55 4.72 -7.06
CA GLY A 63 -12.91 3.49 -6.34
C GLY A 63 -13.87 2.58 -7.10
N GLU A 64 -14.18 2.88 -8.37
CA GLU A 64 -15.07 2.04 -9.18
C GLU A 64 -14.31 0.84 -9.77
N ALA A 65 -14.85 -0.37 -9.63
CA ALA A 65 -14.29 -1.55 -10.26
C ALA A 65 -14.90 -1.73 -11.66
N ILE A 66 -14.04 -1.75 -12.69
CA ILE A 66 -14.47 -1.85 -14.10
C ILE A 66 -13.91 -3.14 -14.68
N GLU A 67 -14.74 -4.05 -15.18
CA GLU A 67 -14.22 -5.23 -15.89
C GLU A 67 -14.22 -5.02 -17.40
N LEU A 68 -13.10 -5.44 -18.00
CA LEU A 68 -12.88 -5.43 -19.42
C LEU A 68 -13.27 -6.79 -19.97
N THR A 69 -14.08 -6.77 -21.03
CA THR A 69 -14.53 -7.97 -21.72
C THR A 69 -13.97 -8.05 -23.13
N ARG A 70 -13.65 -9.26 -23.59
CA ARG A 70 -13.27 -9.55 -24.98
C ARG A 70 -14.20 -10.65 -25.48
N TYR A 71 -14.96 -10.37 -26.54
CA TYR A 71 -15.99 -11.28 -27.06
C TYR A 71 -16.98 -11.76 -25.98
N GLY A 72 -17.39 -10.86 -25.07
CA GLY A 72 -18.31 -11.17 -23.97
C GLY A 72 -17.69 -11.96 -22.81
N ARG A 73 -16.39 -12.26 -22.85
CA ARG A 73 -15.68 -12.91 -21.74
C ARG A 73 -14.89 -11.88 -20.93
N PRO A 74 -15.00 -11.84 -19.60
CA PRO A 74 -14.16 -10.97 -18.77
C PRO A 74 -12.70 -11.38 -18.89
N VAL A 75 -11.81 -10.44 -19.17
CA VAL A 75 -10.38 -10.67 -19.39
C VAL A 75 -9.48 -9.90 -18.44
N ALA A 76 -9.95 -8.78 -17.89
CA ALA A 76 -9.19 -7.96 -16.96
C ALA A 76 -10.13 -7.10 -16.12
N ARG A 77 -9.64 -6.61 -14.98
CA ARG A 77 -10.36 -5.64 -14.14
C ARG A 77 -9.46 -4.45 -13.87
N ILE A 78 -9.98 -3.25 -14.11
CA ILE A 78 -9.36 -1.99 -13.74
C ILE A 78 -9.90 -1.61 -12.36
N VAL A 79 -8.99 -1.48 -11.40
CA VAL A 79 -9.27 -0.98 -10.05
C VAL A 79 -8.28 0.14 -9.75
N GLY A 80 -8.70 1.09 -8.91
CA GLY A 80 -7.78 2.09 -8.39
C GLY A 80 -6.57 1.43 -7.74
N ALA A 81 -5.38 1.96 -7.99
CA ALA A 81 -4.19 1.47 -7.31
C ALA A 81 -4.40 1.67 -5.81
N SER A 82 -4.26 0.59 -5.02
CA SER A 82 -4.17 0.73 -3.58
C SER A 82 -2.93 1.56 -3.30
N ARG A 83 -3.12 2.87 -3.06
CA ARG A 83 -2.06 3.68 -2.49
C ARG A 83 -1.81 3.03 -1.14
N PRO A 84 -0.59 2.51 -0.87
CA PRO A 84 -0.28 2.13 0.51
C PRO A 84 -0.54 3.42 1.28
N ALA A 85 -1.60 3.43 2.10
CA ALA A 85 -1.87 4.53 3.00
C ALA A 85 -0.53 4.74 3.69
N GLY A 86 0.11 5.89 3.42
CA GLY A 86 1.44 6.14 3.92
C GLY A 86 1.36 5.82 5.40
N ARG A 87 2.11 4.80 5.83
CA ARG A 87 2.09 4.33 7.21
C ARG A 87 2.06 5.56 8.10
N SER A 88 1.05 5.66 8.96
CA SER A 88 0.83 6.85 9.76
C SER A 88 2.16 7.24 10.40
N LEU A 89 2.64 8.45 10.12
CA LEU A 89 3.89 8.93 10.73
C LEU A 89 3.69 9.27 12.21
N ILE A 90 2.44 9.22 12.69
CA ILE A 90 2.11 9.32 14.11
C ILE A 90 2.77 8.14 14.84
N GLY A 91 3.67 8.45 15.77
CA GLY A 91 4.44 7.44 16.51
C GLY A 91 5.66 6.88 15.76
N ALA A 92 5.97 7.36 14.54
CA ALA A 92 7.15 6.87 13.79
C ALA A 92 8.50 7.17 14.47
N MET A 93 8.51 8.09 15.43
CA MET A 93 9.66 8.44 16.25
C MET A 93 9.52 7.98 17.71
N GLU A 94 8.57 7.10 18.01
CA GLU A 94 8.41 6.54 19.36
C GLU A 94 9.71 5.85 19.79
N GLY A 95 10.23 6.25 20.96
CA GLY A 95 11.51 5.76 21.49
C GLY A 95 12.78 6.29 20.79
N ALA A 96 12.66 7.00 19.66
CA ALA A 96 13.80 7.62 18.99
C ALA A 96 14.20 8.98 19.60
N PHE A 97 13.34 9.55 20.44
CA PHE A 97 13.60 10.77 21.20
C PHE A 97 13.41 10.48 22.69
N THR A 98 14.42 10.78 23.50
CA THR A 98 14.33 10.73 24.96
C THR A 98 14.20 12.16 25.46
N LEU A 99 13.12 12.48 26.16
CA LEU A 99 12.98 13.76 26.84
C LEU A 99 14.09 13.87 27.90
N PRO A 100 14.90 14.95 27.88
CA PRO A 100 15.79 15.27 28.99
C PRO A 100 14.99 15.44 30.29
N ASN A 101 15.57 15.01 31.41
CA ASN A 101 14.91 15.04 32.71
C ASN A 101 14.63 16.47 33.22
N ASP A 102 15.33 17.46 32.67
CA ASP A 102 15.28 18.88 32.99
C ASP A 102 14.45 19.70 31.99
N MET A 103 13.77 19.07 31.02
CA MET A 103 12.97 19.77 30.01
C MET A 103 11.91 20.71 30.62
N PHE A 104 11.40 20.38 31.81
CA PHE A 104 10.41 21.19 32.53
C PHE A 104 11.02 22.18 33.52
N GLN A 105 12.35 22.18 33.68
CA GLN A 105 13.03 23.12 34.55
C GLN A 105 13.13 24.47 33.83
N GLY A 106 12.35 25.44 34.30
CA GLY A 106 12.39 26.81 33.79
C GLY A 106 13.68 27.53 34.16
N ASP A 107 14.02 28.55 33.37
CA ASP A 107 15.18 29.41 33.61
C ASP A 107 14.73 30.72 34.26
N ASP A 108 15.33 31.08 35.40
CA ASP A 108 14.98 32.27 36.19
C ASP A 108 15.28 33.58 35.45
N GLU A 109 16.32 33.61 34.61
CA GLU A 109 16.64 34.78 33.79
C GLU A 109 15.53 35.05 32.77
N ILE A 110 15.07 33.97 32.11
CA ILE A 110 13.97 34.00 31.14
C ILE A 110 12.66 34.36 31.84
N ALA A 111 12.39 33.82 33.03
CA ALA A 111 11.21 34.16 33.83
C ALA A 111 11.17 35.66 34.13
N GLY A 112 12.30 36.24 34.56
CA GLY A 112 12.40 37.67 34.83
C GLY A 112 12.17 38.54 33.58
N MET A 113 12.48 38.06 32.37
CA MET A 113 12.17 38.77 31.12
C MET A 113 10.66 38.88 30.89
N PHE A 114 9.89 37.82 31.15
CA PHE A 114 8.43 37.84 30.99
C PHE A 114 7.76 38.79 31.99
N GLU A 115 8.18 38.79 33.26
CA GLU A 115 7.60 39.64 34.31
C GLU A 115 7.75 41.14 34.01
N ARG A 116 8.93 41.53 33.49
CA ARG A 116 9.19 42.89 33.02
C ARG A 116 8.31 43.30 31.85
N SER A 117 7.84 42.34 31.05
CA SER A 117 6.95 42.60 29.92
C SER A 117 5.48 42.64 30.30
N THR A 118 5.07 42.01 31.40
CA THR A 118 3.66 41.97 31.86
C THR A 118 3.31 43.03 32.90
N GLY A 119 4.32 43.70 33.47
CA GLY A 119 4.13 44.87 34.34
C GLY A 119 4.02 46.17 33.54
N SER A 120 2.89 46.38 32.86
CA SER A 120 2.47 47.69 32.33
C SER A 120 1.22 48.20 33.03
#